data_AF-A0A2N2SQ03-F1
#
_entry.id   AF-A0A2N2SQ03-F1
#
_cell.length_a   1.000
_cell.length_b   1.000
_cell.length_c   1.000
_cell.angle_alpha   90.00
_cell.angle_beta   90.00
_cell.angle_gamma   90.00
#
_symmetry.space_group_name_H-M   'P 1'
#
loop_
_entity.id
_entity.type
_entity.pdbx_description
1 polymer ?
#
loop_
_entity_poly.entity_id
_entity_poly.type
_entity_poly.pdbx_seq_one_letter_code
_entity_poly.pdbx_strand_id
1 'polypeptide(L)'
;METDLAPAPPQPFRPPASSAVPIDFERLREKLATYLKPEDLGRVEAAYHFSARAHEGQFRISGEPYVSHPVAVTSIVADWHLDPQALIAALLHDVMEDTHISKAEIAERFGKTSAELVDGLSKLDKIEFRSQEEAQAENFRKMLLAMASDLRVILIKLADRLHNMRTLDCVRPAKRRRIASETLEIYAPIANRLGLNNIYRELQELSFEHKYPMRFRVLAKAIRAARGNRREVVGKVLSTIEERLPQWGITAEVYGREKHLYSIYRKMMEKHLSFSQVLDIYGFRVIVHDVPSCYLALGALHSMYKPVPGKFKDYLAIPRANGYQSLHTTLIGPFGTPVEVQIRTREMHHIAESGVASHWLYKEDEKTLT
;
A
#
# COMPACT_ATOMS: atom_id res chain seq x y z
N MET A 1 -40.04 12.36 -8.73
CA MET A 1 -39.19 13.17 -7.85
C MET A 1 -38.02 12.29 -7.45
N GLU A 2 -37.03 12.19 -8.34
CA GLU A 2 -35.78 11.48 -8.09
C GLU A 2 -34.81 12.47 -7.44
N THR A 3 -34.32 12.12 -6.26
CA THR A 3 -33.31 12.88 -5.54
C THR A 3 -31.94 12.59 -6.15
N ASP A 4 -31.40 13.62 -6.79
CA ASP A 4 -30.07 13.76 -7.33
C ASP A 4 -29.01 13.54 -6.23
N LEU A 5 -28.39 12.36 -6.21
CA LEU A 5 -27.28 12.02 -5.31
C LEU A 5 -25.98 12.52 -5.96
N ALA A 6 -25.60 13.75 -5.63
CA ALA A 6 -24.32 14.34 -6.01
C ALA A 6 -23.15 13.40 -5.63
N PRO A 7 -22.13 13.21 -6.49
CA PRO A 7 -20.99 12.36 -6.19
C PRO A 7 -20.24 12.91 -4.97
N ALA A 8 -20.00 12.03 -3.98
CA ALA A 8 -19.32 12.40 -2.76
C ALA A 8 -17.93 12.99 -3.08
N PRO A 9 -17.55 14.13 -2.46
CA PRO A 9 -16.24 14.73 -2.70
C PRO A 9 -15.12 13.73 -2.34
N PRO A 10 -14.03 13.66 -3.13
CA PRO A 10 -12.92 12.78 -2.82
C PRO A 10 -12.38 13.12 -1.43
N GLN A 11 -12.41 12.13 -0.54
CA GLN A 11 -12.01 12.32 0.84
C GLN A 11 -10.52 12.65 0.89
N PRO A 12 -10.09 13.66 1.67
CA PRO A 12 -8.67 13.87 1.91
C PRO A 12 -8.12 12.58 2.53
N PHE A 13 -6.95 12.12 2.08
CA PHE A 13 -6.23 11.10 2.83
C PHE A 13 -6.03 11.61 4.26
N ARG A 14 -6.82 11.04 5.16
CA ARG A 14 -6.54 11.04 6.58
C ARG A 14 -5.77 9.74 6.77
N PRO A 15 -4.56 9.75 7.36
CA PRO A 15 -4.11 8.52 8.01
C PRO A 15 -5.28 8.05 8.89
N PRO A 16 -5.64 6.75 8.87
CA PRO A 16 -6.77 6.25 9.65
C PRO A 16 -6.65 6.85 11.04
N ALA A 17 -7.74 7.49 11.50
CA ALA A 17 -7.80 8.09 12.83
C ALA A 17 -7.23 7.06 13.79
N SER A 18 -6.11 7.39 14.46
CA SER A 18 -5.35 6.54 15.37
C SER A 18 -6.18 5.35 15.79
N SER A 19 -6.04 4.25 15.06
CA SER A 19 -6.85 3.06 15.27
C SER A 19 -6.25 2.31 16.44
N ALA A 20 -6.22 2.96 17.59
CA ALA A 20 -6.37 2.32 18.90
C ALA A 20 -7.85 1.91 19.04
N VAL A 21 -8.36 1.19 18.04
CA VAL A 21 -9.51 0.33 18.25
C VAL A 21 -8.89 -0.94 18.78
N PRO A 22 -9.28 -1.45 19.95
CA PRO A 22 -8.90 -2.80 20.34
C PRO A 22 -9.34 -3.71 19.19
N ILE A 23 -8.38 -4.22 18.40
CA ILE A 23 -8.72 -5.08 17.28
C ILE A 23 -9.12 -6.40 17.92
N ASP A 24 -10.42 -6.55 18.10
CA ASP A 24 -11.04 -7.77 18.55
C ASP A 24 -10.80 -8.84 17.48
N PHE A 25 -10.38 -10.02 17.92
CA PHE A 25 -10.24 -11.17 17.04
C PHE A 25 -11.55 -11.47 16.31
N GLU A 26 -12.70 -11.11 16.89
CA GLU A 26 -14.00 -11.33 16.25
C GLU A 26 -14.13 -10.60 14.90
N ARG A 27 -13.65 -9.36 14.77
CA ARG A 27 -13.66 -8.65 13.48
C ARG A 27 -12.73 -9.29 12.46
N LEU A 28 -11.58 -9.79 12.93
CA LEU A 28 -10.69 -10.55 12.08
C LEU A 28 -11.36 -11.85 11.64
N ARG A 29 -12.03 -12.56 12.54
CA ARG A 29 -12.75 -13.82 12.29
C ARG A 29 -13.85 -13.63 11.24
N GLU A 30 -14.67 -12.58 11.37
CA GLU A 30 -15.69 -12.21 10.37
C GLU A 30 -15.09 -12.01 8.98
N LYS A 31 -13.97 -11.29 8.89
CA LYS A 31 -13.25 -11.05 7.64
C LYS A 31 -12.66 -12.34 7.07
N LEU A 32 -12.06 -13.19 7.90
CA LEU A 32 -11.46 -14.45 7.46
C LEU A 32 -12.54 -15.42 6.97
N ALA A 33 -13.72 -15.41 7.59
CA ALA A 33 -14.85 -16.24 7.18
C ALA A 33 -15.38 -15.91 5.77
N THR A 34 -15.04 -14.75 5.18
CA THR A 34 -15.49 -14.41 3.82
C THR A 34 -14.76 -15.20 2.74
N TYR A 35 -13.60 -15.77 3.03
CA TYR A 35 -12.77 -16.46 2.02
C TYR A 35 -12.12 -17.76 2.48
N LEU A 36 -12.09 -18.05 3.79
CA LEU A 36 -11.57 -19.32 4.32
C LEU A 36 -12.65 -20.35 4.58
N LYS A 37 -12.26 -21.62 4.51
CA LYS A 37 -13.09 -22.75 4.95
C LYS A 37 -13.22 -22.75 6.49
N PRO A 38 -14.33 -23.26 7.05
CA PRO A 38 -14.52 -23.33 8.51
C PRO A 38 -13.40 -24.06 9.25
N GLU A 39 -12.83 -25.12 8.66
CA GLU A 39 -11.72 -25.89 9.23
C GLU A 39 -10.45 -25.04 9.36
N ASP A 40 -10.13 -24.27 8.31
CA ASP A 40 -8.97 -23.39 8.30
C ASP A 40 -9.16 -22.19 9.24
N LEU A 41 -10.38 -21.66 9.33
CA LEU A 41 -10.73 -20.62 10.29
C LEU A 41 -10.49 -21.09 11.73
N GLY A 42 -10.90 -22.31 12.07
CA GLY A 42 -10.66 -22.91 13.39
C GLY A 42 -9.16 -23.07 13.70
N ARG A 43 -8.33 -23.36 12.70
CA ARG A 43 -6.86 -23.41 12.88
C ARG A 43 -6.26 -22.03 13.15
N VAL A 44 -6.74 -20.99 12.48
CA VAL A 44 -6.30 -19.61 12.70
C VAL A 44 -6.73 -19.13 14.10
N GLU A 45 -7.94 -19.48 14.55
CA GLU A 45 -8.43 -19.20 15.90
C GLU A 45 -7.59 -19.90 16.98
N ALA A 46 -7.21 -21.16 16.77
CA ALA A 46 -6.30 -21.86 17.66
C ALA A 46 -4.93 -21.15 17.77
N ALA A 47 -4.41 -20.62 16.65
CA ALA A 47 -3.17 -19.85 16.63
C ALA A 47 -3.31 -18.51 17.37
N TYR A 48 -4.45 -17.84 17.25
CA TYR A 48 -4.76 -16.62 18.01
C TYR A 48 -4.72 -16.89 19.52
N HIS A 49 -5.43 -17.90 20.00
CA HIS A 49 -5.43 -18.24 21.42
C HIS A 49 -4.05 -18.66 21.92
N PHE A 50 -3.26 -19.32 21.09
CA PHE A 50 -1.88 -19.68 21.42
C PHE A 50 -0.99 -18.44 21.55
N SER A 51 -1.05 -17.51 20.60
CA SER A 51 -0.35 -16.23 20.65
C SER A 51 -0.77 -15.38 21.85
N ALA A 52 -2.07 -15.30 22.13
CA ALA A 52 -2.62 -14.57 23.27
C ALA A 52 -2.11 -15.10 24.62
N ARG A 53 -2.03 -16.43 24.78
CA ARG A 53 -1.45 -17.06 25.98
C ARG A 53 0.06 -16.85 26.05
N ALA A 54 0.76 -16.95 24.92
CA ALA A 54 2.21 -16.79 24.86
C ALA A 54 2.65 -15.39 25.31
N HIS A 55 1.86 -14.37 24.97
CA HIS A 55 2.11 -12.97 25.34
C HIS A 55 1.28 -12.50 26.55
N GLU A 56 0.77 -13.42 27.36
CA GLU A 56 -0.01 -13.06 28.55
C GLU A 56 0.83 -12.21 29.52
N GLY A 57 0.25 -11.09 29.99
CA GLY A 57 0.95 -10.13 30.84
C GLY A 57 1.97 -9.23 30.12
N GLN A 58 2.14 -9.37 28.81
CA GLN A 58 3.00 -8.48 28.00
C GLN A 58 2.21 -7.30 27.43
N PHE A 59 2.81 -6.12 27.48
CA PHE A 59 2.22 -4.87 26.98
C PHE A 59 3.16 -4.17 26.00
N ARG A 60 2.60 -3.52 24.98
CA ARG A 60 3.36 -2.66 24.08
C ARG A 60 3.80 -1.37 24.78
N ILE A 61 4.74 -0.65 24.16
CA ILE A 61 5.18 0.68 24.62
C ILE A 61 4.00 1.67 24.68
N SER A 62 2.95 1.47 23.87
CA SER A 62 1.71 2.24 23.89
C SER A 62 0.81 1.96 25.10
N GLY A 63 1.05 0.86 25.84
CA GLY A 63 0.21 0.39 26.95
C GLY A 63 -0.88 -0.61 26.56
N GLU A 64 -1.04 -0.93 25.27
CA GLU A 64 -1.99 -1.94 24.80
C GLU A 64 -1.46 -3.37 25.04
N PRO A 65 -2.36 -4.37 25.22
CA PRO A 65 -1.97 -5.77 25.27
C PRO A 65 -1.20 -6.18 24.02
N TYR A 66 -0.10 -6.92 24.18
CA TYR A 66 0.79 -7.25 23.06
C TYR A 66 0.08 -7.96 21.89
N VAL A 67 -0.92 -8.79 22.20
CA VAL A 67 -1.74 -9.52 21.23
C VAL A 67 -2.41 -8.62 20.18
N SER A 68 -2.62 -7.32 20.47
CA SER A 68 -3.19 -6.39 19.49
C SER A 68 -2.31 -6.26 18.24
N HIS A 69 -0.99 -6.39 18.37
CA HIS A 69 -0.05 -6.27 17.26
C HIS A 69 -0.14 -7.45 16.27
N PRO A 70 0.01 -8.72 16.69
CA PRO A 70 -0.16 -9.85 15.79
C PRO A 70 -1.54 -9.88 15.11
N VAL A 71 -2.61 -9.52 15.81
CA VAL A 71 -3.96 -9.43 15.21
C VAL A 71 -4.03 -8.34 14.14
N ALA A 72 -3.44 -7.16 14.38
CA ALA A 72 -3.36 -6.10 13.38
C ALA A 72 -2.57 -6.51 12.14
N VAL A 73 -1.44 -7.19 12.32
CA VAL A 73 -0.61 -7.71 11.23
C VAL A 73 -1.39 -8.74 10.42
N THR A 74 -2.04 -9.70 11.07
CA THR A 74 -2.88 -10.70 10.39
C THR A 74 -4.05 -10.07 9.65
N SER A 75 -4.66 -9.00 10.19
CA SER A 75 -5.70 -8.25 9.47
C SER A 75 -5.19 -7.63 8.18
N ILE A 76 -3.98 -7.06 8.17
CA ILE A 76 -3.36 -6.50 6.96
C ILE A 76 -3.06 -7.62 5.95
N VAL A 77 -2.53 -8.74 6.42
CA VAL A 77 -2.23 -9.90 5.56
C VAL A 77 -3.51 -10.51 4.97
N ALA A 78 -4.61 -10.51 5.74
CA ALA A 78 -5.92 -10.94 5.28
C ALA A 78 -6.51 -10.05 4.18
N ASP A 79 -6.13 -8.76 4.07
CA ASP A 79 -6.53 -7.93 2.93
C ASP A 79 -6.01 -8.49 1.59
N TRP A 80 -4.90 -9.23 1.64
CA TRP A 80 -4.30 -9.89 0.46
C TRP A 80 -4.81 -11.32 0.26
N HIS A 81 -5.80 -11.76 1.05
CA HIS A 81 -6.38 -13.10 0.98
C HIS A 81 -5.31 -14.21 1.02
N LEU A 82 -4.29 -14.04 1.88
CA LEU A 82 -3.26 -15.07 2.02
C LEU A 82 -3.82 -16.34 2.67
N ASP A 83 -3.14 -17.44 2.39
CA ASP A 83 -3.52 -18.78 2.83
C ASP A 83 -3.45 -18.94 4.36
N PRO A 84 -4.13 -19.94 4.93
CA PRO A 84 -4.19 -20.17 6.37
C PRO A 84 -2.83 -20.27 7.04
N GLN A 85 -1.81 -20.83 6.36
CA GLN A 85 -0.46 -20.95 6.94
C GLN A 85 0.20 -19.59 7.10
N ALA A 86 -0.01 -18.66 6.17
CA ALA A 86 0.50 -17.29 6.28
C ALA A 86 -0.18 -16.53 7.42
N LEU A 87 -1.49 -16.71 7.60
CA LEU A 87 -2.24 -16.06 8.69
C LEU A 87 -1.82 -16.58 10.06
N ILE A 88 -1.62 -17.90 10.19
CA ILE A 88 -1.08 -18.52 11.40
C ILE A 88 0.33 -17.96 11.66
N ALA A 89 1.20 -17.93 10.65
CA ALA A 89 2.54 -17.38 10.80
C ALA A 89 2.52 -15.89 11.21
N ALA A 90 1.58 -15.10 10.70
CA ALA A 90 1.39 -13.70 11.09
C ALA A 90 0.96 -13.55 12.56
N LEU A 91 0.09 -14.43 13.08
CA LEU A 91 -0.29 -14.43 14.50
C LEU A 91 0.85 -14.86 15.43
N LEU A 92 1.78 -15.66 14.92
CA LEU A 92 2.87 -16.28 15.68
C LEU A 92 4.24 -15.63 15.46
N HIS A 93 4.34 -14.58 14.64
CA HIS A 93 5.63 -14.09 14.14
C HIS A 93 6.59 -13.64 15.25
N ASP A 94 6.08 -13.01 16.30
CA ASP A 94 6.85 -12.53 17.45
C ASP A 94 6.95 -13.56 18.60
N VAL A 95 6.20 -14.66 18.53
CA VAL A 95 6.12 -15.66 19.61
C VAL A 95 7.49 -16.34 19.81
N MET A 96 8.20 -16.66 18.73
CA MET A 96 9.54 -17.28 18.83
C MET A 96 10.63 -16.32 19.33
N GLU A 97 10.41 -15.01 19.23
CA GLU A 97 11.40 -14.01 19.64
C GLU A 97 11.20 -13.56 21.09
N ASP A 98 9.94 -13.35 21.48
CA ASP A 98 9.58 -12.77 22.78
C ASP A 98 9.24 -13.82 23.85
N THR A 99 9.19 -15.11 23.48
CA THR A 99 8.81 -16.20 24.39
C THR A 99 9.74 -17.42 24.27
N HIS A 100 9.55 -18.41 25.13
CA HIS A 100 10.35 -19.64 25.15
C HIS A 100 9.90 -20.72 24.15
N ILE A 101 8.89 -20.42 23.31
CA ILE A 101 8.30 -21.38 22.39
C ILE A 101 9.27 -21.69 21.24
N SER A 102 9.48 -22.98 20.99
CA SER A 102 10.42 -23.46 19.97
C SER A 102 9.75 -23.67 18.61
N LYS A 103 10.57 -23.66 17.55
CA LYS A 103 10.12 -24.04 16.19
C LYS A 103 9.47 -25.43 16.15
N ALA A 104 9.99 -26.38 16.93
CA ALA A 104 9.47 -27.74 16.98
C ALA A 104 8.03 -27.77 17.52
N GLU A 105 7.74 -26.98 18.57
CA GLU A 105 6.40 -26.87 19.13
C GLU A 105 5.40 -26.26 18.14
N ILE A 106 5.81 -25.22 17.40
CA ILE A 106 4.97 -24.63 16.35
C ILE A 106 4.72 -25.64 15.23
N ALA A 107 5.73 -26.42 14.84
CA ALA A 107 5.60 -27.43 13.80
C ALA A 107 4.64 -28.56 14.18
N GLU A 108 4.66 -28.98 15.45
CA GLU A 108 3.76 -30.01 15.99
C GLU A 108 2.30 -29.53 16.03
N ARG A 109 2.06 -28.30 16.51
CA ARG A 109 0.70 -27.77 16.70
C ARG A 109 0.06 -27.24 15.41
N PHE A 110 0.83 -26.55 14.57
CA PHE A 110 0.30 -25.79 13.43
C PHE A 110 0.80 -26.28 12.08
N GLY A 111 1.80 -27.17 12.07
CA GLY A 111 2.37 -27.76 10.88
C GLY A 111 3.72 -27.17 10.49
N LYS A 112 4.50 -27.98 9.75
CA LYS A 112 5.87 -27.65 9.32
C LYS A 112 5.96 -26.35 8.52
N THR A 113 5.01 -26.10 7.61
CA THR A 113 5.00 -24.90 6.76
C THR A 113 4.86 -23.62 7.57
N SER A 114 3.90 -23.56 8.51
CA SER A 114 3.77 -22.40 9.41
C SER A 114 5.03 -22.17 10.24
N ALA A 115 5.64 -23.25 10.77
CA ALA A 115 6.88 -23.14 11.54
C ALA A 115 8.08 -22.67 10.71
N GLU A 116 8.16 -23.03 9.42
CA GLU A 116 9.18 -22.53 8.50
C GLU A 116 8.98 -21.05 8.17
N LEU A 117 7.74 -20.60 8.02
CA LEU A 117 7.41 -19.18 7.82
C LEU A 117 7.81 -18.34 9.03
N VAL A 118 7.44 -18.77 10.25
CA VAL A 118 7.79 -18.06 11.49
C VAL A 118 9.31 -18.01 11.68
N ASP A 119 10.01 -19.13 11.48
CA ASP A 119 11.49 -19.18 11.53
C ASP A 119 12.13 -18.27 10.48
N GLY A 120 11.55 -18.18 9.28
CA GLY A 120 11.96 -17.25 8.25
C GLY A 120 11.83 -15.78 8.68
N LEU A 121 10.75 -15.43 9.38
CA LEU A 121 10.52 -14.09 9.91
C LEU A 121 11.53 -13.73 10.98
N SER A 122 11.71 -14.58 12.00
CA SER A 122 12.66 -14.31 13.10
C SER A 122 14.12 -14.20 12.62
N LYS A 123 14.47 -14.94 11.56
CA LYS A 123 15.82 -14.84 10.95
C LYS A 123 16.05 -13.50 10.27
N LEU A 124 15.02 -12.87 9.71
CA LEU A 124 15.13 -11.55 9.08
C LEU A 124 15.38 -10.45 10.13
N ASP A 125 14.82 -10.61 11.34
CA ASP A 125 15.00 -9.65 12.44
C ASP A 125 16.38 -9.71 13.07
N LYS A 126 17.01 -10.90 13.10
CA LYS A 126 18.35 -11.14 13.67
C LYS A 126 19.52 -10.73 12.78
N ILE A 127 19.27 -10.18 11.58
CA ILE A 127 20.36 -9.71 10.70
C ILE A 127 20.93 -8.40 11.27
N GLU A 128 21.95 -8.52 12.13
CA GLU A 128 22.62 -7.37 12.74
C GLU A 128 23.38 -6.51 11.71
N PHE A 129 23.15 -5.21 11.81
CA PHE A 129 23.70 -4.18 10.93
C PHE A 129 25.15 -3.84 11.31
N ARG A 130 26.13 -4.20 10.46
CA ARG A 130 27.50 -3.66 10.54
C ARG A 130 27.77 -2.73 9.35
N SER A 131 28.04 -1.46 9.65
CA SER A 131 28.29 -0.34 8.72
C SER A 131 27.10 0.00 7.79
N GLN A 132 26.84 1.30 7.55
CA GLN A 132 25.56 1.77 6.96
C GLN A 132 25.38 1.43 5.48
N GLU A 133 26.46 1.27 4.70
CA GLU A 133 26.37 1.10 3.24
C GLU A 133 26.58 -0.36 2.80
N GLU A 134 27.55 -1.08 3.37
CA GLU A 134 27.76 -2.50 3.06
C GLU A 134 26.66 -3.39 3.65
N ALA A 135 26.16 -3.09 4.85
CA ALA A 135 25.01 -3.80 5.41
C ALA A 135 23.75 -3.61 4.56
N GLN A 136 23.55 -2.47 3.91
CA GLN A 136 22.35 -2.27 3.08
C GLN A 136 22.34 -3.20 1.86
N ALA A 137 23.48 -3.36 1.20
CA ALA A 137 23.62 -4.27 0.06
C ALA A 137 23.55 -5.75 0.49
N GLU A 138 24.19 -6.12 1.61
CA GLU A 138 24.08 -7.48 2.16
C GLU A 138 22.68 -7.80 2.68
N ASN A 139 22.02 -6.85 3.36
CA ASN A 139 20.65 -7.03 3.87
C ASN A 139 19.68 -7.18 2.72
N PHE A 140 19.86 -6.37 1.67
CA PHE A 140 19.11 -6.53 0.44
C PHE A 140 19.34 -7.92 -0.19
N ARG A 141 20.59 -8.41 -0.22
CA ARG A 141 20.92 -9.75 -0.75
C ARG A 141 20.36 -10.89 0.12
N LYS A 142 20.45 -10.79 1.45
CA LYS A 142 19.92 -11.78 2.41
C LYS A 142 18.39 -11.78 2.44
N MET A 143 17.77 -10.61 2.34
CA MET A 143 16.33 -10.48 2.18
C MET A 143 15.87 -11.07 0.84
N LEU A 144 16.62 -10.86 -0.25
CA LEU A 144 16.37 -11.53 -1.54
C LEU A 144 16.54 -13.06 -1.47
N LEU A 145 17.49 -13.56 -0.67
CA LEU A 145 17.66 -15.00 -0.43
C LEU A 145 16.52 -15.58 0.43
N ALA A 146 16.01 -14.84 1.41
CA ALA A 146 14.81 -15.22 2.15
C ALA A 146 13.55 -15.19 1.27
N MET A 147 13.46 -14.21 0.35
CA MET A 147 12.42 -14.15 -0.69
C MET A 147 12.50 -15.32 -1.69
N ALA A 148 13.67 -15.94 -1.86
CA ALA A 148 13.85 -17.07 -2.78
C ALA A 148 13.18 -18.35 -2.28
N SER A 149 12.87 -18.44 -0.98
CA SER A 149 12.24 -19.63 -0.37
C SER A 149 10.72 -19.52 -0.33
N ASP A 150 10.16 -18.37 0.10
CA ASP A 150 8.72 -18.16 0.19
C ASP A 150 8.33 -16.67 0.22
N LEU A 151 7.47 -16.24 -0.71
CA LEU A 151 6.96 -14.87 -0.80
C LEU A 151 6.16 -14.45 0.44
N ARG A 152 5.52 -15.39 1.14
CA ARG A 152 4.65 -15.10 2.29
C ARG A 152 5.43 -14.47 3.44
N VAL A 153 6.69 -14.84 3.62
CA VAL A 153 7.57 -14.26 4.64
C VAL A 153 7.74 -12.74 4.44
N ILE A 154 8.00 -12.30 3.20
CA ILE A 154 8.18 -10.86 2.94
C ILE A 154 6.87 -10.09 3.02
N LEU A 155 5.74 -10.71 2.66
CA LEU A 155 4.42 -10.09 2.80
C LEU A 155 4.09 -9.86 4.27
N ILE A 156 4.24 -10.88 5.12
CA ILE A 156 4.02 -10.76 6.56
C ILE A 156 4.96 -9.70 7.15
N LYS A 157 6.24 -9.67 6.71
CA LYS A 157 7.19 -8.66 7.21
C LYS A 157 6.84 -7.22 6.80
N LEU A 158 6.29 -7.02 5.60
CA LEU A 158 5.79 -5.73 5.17
C LEU A 158 4.55 -5.30 5.97
N ALA A 159 3.67 -6.24 6.32
CA ALA A 159 2.52 -5.99 7.18
C ALA A 159 2.94 -5.60 8.62
N ASP A 160 3.87 -6.35 9.21
CA ASP A 160 4.51 -6.02 10.49
C ASP A 160 5.12 -4.61 10.43
N ARG A 161 5.98 -4.35 9.44
CA ARG A 161 6.61 -3.04 9.30
C ARG A 161 5.58 -1.91 9.14
N LEU A 162 4.51 -2.13 8.37
CA LEU A 162 3.44 -1.16 8.21
C LEU A 162 2.73 -0.85 9.54
N HIS A 163 2.36 -1.88 10.30
CA HIS A 163 1.73 -1.70 11.60
C HIS A 163 2.66 -1.01 12.60
N ASN A 164 3.95 -1.34 12.59
CA ASN A 164 4.97 -0.65 13.40
C ASN A 164 5.12 0.82 13.00
N MET A 165 5.04 1.15 11.72
CA MET A 165 5.06 2.55 11.26
C MET A 165 3.79 3.31 11.69
N ARG A 166 2.62 2.66 11.69
CA ARG A 166 1.34 3.26 12.16
C ARG A 166 1.35 3.54 13.67
N THR A 167 2.13 2.80 14.44
CA THR A 167 2.21 2.91 15.92
C THR A 167 3.51 3.55 16.41
N LEU A 168 4.27 4.20 15.53
CA LEU A 168 5.61 4.68 15.81
C LEU A 168 5.66 5.92 16.74
N ASP A 169 4.50 6.52 17.04
CA ASP A 169 4.40 7.75 17.83
C ASP A 169 4.80 7.60 19.30
N CYS A 170 4.70 6.40 19.86
CA CYS A 170 5.11 6.13 21.24
C CYS A 170 6.64 5.94 21.38
N VAL A 171 7.37 5.87 20.26
CA VAL A 171 8.81 5.57 20.23
C VAL A 171 9.66 6.84 20.30
N ARG A 172 10.81 6.75 21.01
CA ARG A 172 11.80 7.83 21.15
C ARG A 172 12.22 8.40 19.77
N PRO A 173 12.41 9.73 19.63
CA PRO A 173 12.65 10.37 18.33
C PRO A 173 13.83 9.80 17.52
N ALA A 174 14.93 9.43 18.17
CA ALA A 174 16.08 8.85 17.49
C ALA A 174 15.76 7.48 16.84
N LYS A 175 15.11 6.58 17.60
CA LYS A 175 14.68 5.27 17.11
C LYS A 175 13.61 5.42 16.01
N ARG A 176 12.68 6.36 16.17
CA ARG A 176 11.68 6.74 15.15
C ARG A 176 12.33 7.12 13.81
N ARG A 177 13.32 8.02 13.80
CA ARG A 177 14.01 8.41 12.56
C ARG A 177 14.81 7.28 11.92
N ARG A 178 15.40 6.39 12.72
CA ARG A 178 16.10 5.19 12.22
C ARG A 178 15.13 4.27 11.51
N ILE A 179 14.03 3.89 12.17
CA ILE A 179 12.98 3.01 11.61
C ILE A 179 12.37 3.64 10.34
N ALA A 180 12.10 4.95 10.35
CA ALA A 180 11.58 5.66 9.17
C ALA A 180 12.59 5.68 8.00
N SER A 181 13.89 5.82 8.27
CA SER A 181 14.91 5.77 7.22
C SER A 181 15.02 4.38 6.61
N GLU A 182 15.09 3.35 7.46
CA GLU A 182 15.12 1.95 7.04
C GLU A 182 13.89 1.58 6.22
N THR A 183 12.70 2.01 6.66
CA THR A 183 11.43 1.79 5.95
C THR A 183 11.46 2.41 4.55
N LEU A 184 12.00 3.62 4.42
CA LEU A 184 12.05 4.33 3.16
C LEU A 184 13.06 3.77 2.17
N GLU A 185 14.19 3.28 2.68
CA GLU A 185 15.34 2.81 1.89
C GLU A 185 15.23 1.33 1.53
N ILE A 186 14.60 0.51 2.37
CA ILE A 186 14.53 -0.95 2.21
C ILE A 186 13.09 -1.40 1.91
N TYR A 187 12.16 -1.20 2.85
CA TYR A 187 10.83 -1.81 2.78
C TYR A 187 9.93 -1.19 1.71
N ALA A 188 9.95 0.14 1.55
CA ALA A 188 9.14 0.82 0.54
C ALA A 188 9.55 0.39 -0.90
N PRO A 189 10.83 0.35 -1.30
CA PRO A 189 11.22 -0.18 -2.60
C PRO A 189 10.76 -1.63 -2.85
N ILE A 190 10.75 -2.47 -1.81
CA ILE A 190 10.28 -3.86 -1.93
C ILE A 190 8.77 -3.90 -2.15
N ALA A 191 7.98 -3.17 -1.37
CA ALA A 191 6.55 -3.06 -1.58
C ALA A 191 6.23 -2.60 -3.02
N ASN A 192 6.97 -1.62 -3.54
CA ASN A 192 6.80 -1.15 -4.93
C ASN A 192 7.14 -2.24 -5.97
N ARG A 193 8.19 -3.04 -5.74
CA ARG A 193 8.56 -4.15 -6.65
C ARG A 193 7.55 -5.29 -6.63
N LEU A 194 6.95 -5.57 -5.47
CA LEU A 194 5.86 -6.54 -5.32
C LEU A 194 4.50 -5.98 -5.81
N GLY A 195 4.47 -4.75 -6.31
CA GLY A 195 3.26 -4.09 -6.78
C GLY A 195 2.29 -3.65 -5.68
N LEU A 196 2.66 -3.76 -4.40
CA LEU A 196 1.86 -3.38 -3.23
C LEU A 196 1.82 -1.84 -3.08
N ASN A 197 1.18 -1.17 -4.03
CA ASN A 197 1.25 0.27 -4.18
C ASN A 197 0.56 1.01 -3.02
N ASN A 198 -0.49 0.45 -2.42
CA ASN A 198 -1.13 1.00 -1.22
C ASN A 198 -0.14 1.08 -0.05
N ILE A 199 0.47 -0.05 0.30
CA ILE A 199 1.48 -0.13 1.36
C ILE A 199 2.67 0.76 1.04
N TYR A 200 3.16 0.71 -0.20
CA TYR A 200 4.30 1.51 -0.63
C TYR A 200 4.08 3.01 -0.35
N ARG A 201 2.89 3.53 -0.70
CA ARG A 201 2.55 4.94 -0.52
C ARG A 201 2.39 5.28 0.96
N GLU A 202 1.75 4.41 1.73
CA GLU A 202 1.56 4.60 3.16
C GLU A 202 2.88 4.57 3.94
N LEU A 203 3.75 3.58 3.68
CA LEU A 203 5.09 3.49 4.24
C LEU A 203 5.91 4.75 3.93
N GLN A 204 5.80 5.29 2.72
CA GLN A 204 6.48 6.52 2.34
C GLN A 204 6.00 7.73 3.13
N GLU A 205 4.69 7.88 3.30
CA GLU A 205 4.12 9.01 4.04
C GLU A 205 4.45 8.95 5.52
N LEU A 206 4.26 7.79 6.16
CA LEU A 206 4.64 7.58 7.57
C LEU A 206 6.14 7.78 7.76
N SER A 207 6.97 7.29 6.84
CA SER A 207 8.41 7.51 6.88
C SER A 207 8.76 8.99 6.74
N PHE A 208 8.06 9.72 5.88
CA PHE A 208 8.31 11.15 5.67
C PHE A 208 7.94 11.98 6.89
N GLU A 209 6.77 11.70 7.49
CA GLU A 209 6.31 12.33 8.71
C GLU A 209 7.30 12.14 9.86
N HIS A 210 7.80 10.92 10.03
CA HIS A 210 8.69 10.58 11.13
C HIS A 210 10.16 10.95 10.90
N LYS A 211 10.66 10.90 9.66
CA LYS A 211 12.03 11.29 9.30
C LYS A 211 12.19 12.81 9.27
N TYR A 212 11.21 13.53 8.72
CA TYR A 212 11.26 15.00 8.55
C TYR A 212 9.96 15.70 9.01
N PRO A 213 9.63 15.69 10.32
CA PRO A 213 8.32 16.14 10.82
C PRO A 213 8.01 17.61 10.51
N MET A 214 9.00 18.50 10.58
CA MET A 214 8.80 19.92 10.25
C MET A 214 8.51 20.12 8.76
N ARG A 215 9.23 19.42 7.88
CA ARG A 215 9.00 19.49 6.41
C ARG A 215 7.62 18.94 6.06
N PHE A 216 7.24 17.83 6.69
CA PHE A 216 5.91 17.25 6.55
C PHE A 216 4.81 18.24 6.94
N ARG A 217 4.88 18.84 8.14
CA ARG A 217 3.89 19.81 8.63
C ARG A 217 3.75 21.03 7.71
N VAL A 218 4.87 21.59 7.27
CA VAL A 218 4.88 22.77 6.38
C VAL A 218 4.24 22.44 5.02
N LEU A 219 4.64 21.33 4.40
CA LEU A 219 4.07 20.90 3.11
C LEU A 219 2.59 20.52 3.24
N ALA A 220 2.21 19.83 4.32
CA ALA A 220 0.81 19.48 4.59
C ALA A 220 -0.07 20.73 4.73
N LYS A 221 0.44 21.80 5.36
CA LYS A 221 -0.25 23.08 5.46
C LYS A 221 -0.33 23.78 4.11
N ALA A 222 0.76 23.80 3.34
CA ALA A 222 0.81 24.41 2.02
C ALA A 222 -0.16 23.75 1.02
N ILE A 223 -0.24 22.41 1.01
CA ILE A 223 -1.19 21.66 0.19
C ILE A 223 -2.63 21.96 0.60
N ARG A 224 -2.93 21.99 1.91
CA ARG A 224 -4.27 22.36 2.40
C ARG A 224 -4.69 23.76 1.96
N ALA A 225 -3.79 24.73 1.98
CA ALA A 225 -4.06 26.08 1.48
C ALA A 225 -4.27 26.09 -0.05
N ALA A 226 -3.45 25.35 -0.80
CA ALA A 226 -3.56 25.25 -2.25
C ALA A 226 -4.84 24.53 -2.72
N ARG A 227 -5.41 23.63 -1.90
CA ARG A 227 -6.69 22.95 -2.19
C ARG A 227 -7.86 23.92 -2.33
N GLY A 228 -7.97 24.91 -1.45
CA GLY A 228 -9.06 25.89 -1.49
C GLY A 228 -9.13 26.59 -2.85
N ASN A 229 -7.99 27.10 -3.32
CA ASN A 229 -7.94 27.89 -4.55
C ASN A 229 -8.03 27.06 -5.84
N ARG A 230 -7.69 25.75 -5.80
CA ARG A 230 -7.64 24.89 -6.99
C ARG A 230 -8.81 23.91 -7.11
N ARG A 231 -9.69 23.83 -6.11
CA ARG A 231 -10.85 22.91 -6.11
C ARG A 231 -11.78 23.17 -7.29
N GLU A 232 -12.05 24.43 -7.61
CA GLU A 232 -12.89 24.79 -8.76
C GLU A 232 -12.26 24.38 -10.09
N VAL A 233 -10.94 24.55 -10.24
CA VAL A 233 -10.22 24.16 -11.47
C VAL A 233 -10.27 22.65 -11.66
N VAL A 234 -10.02 21.89 -10.58
CA VAL A 234 -10.09 20.43 -10.60
C VAL A 234 -11.50 19.95 -10.93
N GLY A 235 -12.53 20.55 -10.31
CA GLY A 235 -13.93 20.22 -10.57
C GLY A 235 -14.35 20.51 -12.02
N LYS A 236 -13.94 21.64 -12.58
CA LYS A 236 -14.20 21.98 -13.98
C LYS A 236 -13.56 20.98 -14.95
N VAL A 237 -12.30 20.60 -14.71
CA VAL A 237 -11.62 19.60 -15.54
C VAL A 237 -12.30 18.24 -15.44
N LEU A 238 -12.68 17.82 -14.23
CA LEU A 238 -13.39 16.55 -14.01
C LEU A 238 -14.73 16.52 -14.77
N SER A 239 -15.55 17.55 -14.58
CA SER A 239 -16.86 17.67 -15.26
C SER A 239 -16.70 17.71 -16.78
N THR A 240 -15.69 18.43 -17.28
CA THR A 240 -15.42 18.51 -18.73
C THR A 240 -15.06 17.14 -19.30
N ILE A 241 -14.24 16.34 -18.59
CA ILE A 241 -13.86 15.00 -19.05
C ILE A 241 -15.09 14.07 -19.01
N GLU A 242 -15.89 14.12 -17.94
CA GLU A 242 -17.10 13.30 -17.77
C GLU A 242 -18.17 13.59 -18.82
N GLU A 243 -18.37 14.86 -19.20
CA GLU A 243 -19.34 15.24 -20.24
C GLU A 243 -18.88 14.86 -21.65
N ARG A 244 -17.57 14.86 -21.90
CA ARG A 244 -17.00 14.68 -23.25
C ARG A 244 -16.73 13.23 -23.61
N LEU A 245 -16.33 12.38 -22.67
CA LEU A 245 -16.06 10.97 -22.95
C LEU A 245 -17.28 10.22 -23.55
N PRO A 246 -18.52 10.41 -23.05
CA PRO A 246 -19.72 9.80 -23.63
C PRO A 246 -20.00 10.24 -25.08
N GLN A 247 -19.66 11.49 -25.44
CA GLN A 247 -19.83 11.99 -26.82
C GLN A 247 -18.94 11.25 -27.83
N TRP A 248 -17.85 10.63 -27.35
CA TRP A 248 -16.95 9.78 -28.12
C TRP A 248 -17.33 8.29 -28.04
N GLY A 249 -18.49 7.96 -27.45
CA GLY A 249 -18.92 6.58 -27.24
C GLY A 249 -18.16 5.84 -26.14
N ILE A 250 -17.46 6.57 -25.25
CA ILE A 250 -16.62 5.98 -24.21
C ILE A 250 -17.36 6.05 -22.87
N THR A 251 -17.67 4.89 -22.33
CA THR A 251 -18.14 4.77 -20.93
C THR A 251 -16.92 4.64 -20.03
N ALA A 252 -16.71 5.62 -19.15
CA ALA A 252 -15.55 5.67 -18.26
C ALA A 252 -15.91 6.27 -16.89
N GLU A 253 -15.16 5.87 -15.87
CA GLU A 253 -15.21 6.49 -14.54
C GLU A 253 -14.00 7.43 -14.38
N VAL A 254 -14.24 8.66 -13.96
CA VAL A 254 -13.20 9.69 -13.82
C VAL A 254 -13.01 10.05 -12.36
N TYR A 255 -11.79 9.95 -11.87
CA TYR A 255 -11.44 10.26 -10.49
C TYR A 255 -10.36 11.33 -10.42
N GLY A 256 -10.56 12.31 -9.52
CA GLY A 256 -9.48 13.19 -9.07
C GLY A 256 -8.50 12.41 -8.21
N ARG A 257 -7.22 12.43 -8.56
CA ARG A 257 -6.12 11.80 -7.81
C ARG A 257 -5.19 12.88 -7.28
N GLU A 258 -4.95 12.87 -5.99
CA GLU A 258 -3.94 13.74 -5.38
C GLU A 258 -2.60 13.00 -5.26
N LYS A 259 -1.50 13.74 -5.48
CA LYS A 259 -0.17 13.20 -5.22
C LYS A 259 0.12 13.18 -3.73
N HIS A 260 0.72 12.08 -3.28
CA HIS A 260 1.21 11.92 -1.92
C HIS A 260 2.28 12.95 -1.57
N LEU A 261 2.30 13.37 -0.29
CA LEU A 261 3.18 14.43 0.20
C LEU A 261 4.65 14.12 -0.05
N TYR A 262 5.05 12.89 0.21
CA TYR A 262 6.44 12.47 0.03
C TYR A 262 6.86 12.45 -1.45
N SER A 263 5.95 12.12 -2.38
CA SER A 263 6.23 12.20 -3.82
C SER A 263 6.46 13.65 -4.28
N ILE A 264 5.67 14.59 -3.74
CA ILE A 264 5.85 16.03 -3.99
C ILE A 264 7.21 16.48 -3.44
N TYR A 265 7.51 16.14 -2.18
CA TYR A 265 8.77 16.47 -1.54
C TYR A 265 9.98 15.94 -2.32
N ARG A 266 9.93 14.66 -2.74
CA ARG A 266 10.98 14.05 -3.55
C ARG A 266 11.18 14.79 -4.87
N LYS A 267 10.08 15.11 -5.58
CA LYS A 267 10.14 15.86 -6.84
C LYS A 267 10.74 17.25 -6.65
N MET A 268 10.40 17.93 -5.56
CA MET A 268 10.99 19.23 -5.21
C MET A 268 12.50 19.12 -4.99
N MET A 269 12.95 18.09 -4.29
CA MET A 269 14.36 17.85 -4.02
C MET A 269 15.15 17.48 -5.28
N GLU A 270 14.67 16.51 -6.06
CA GLU A 270 15.38 16.01 -7.26
C GLU A 270 15.47 17.05 -8.38
N LYS A 271 14.47 17.93 -8.50
CA LYS A 271 14.40 18.95 -9.56
C LYS A 271 14.75 20.34 -9.08
N HIS A 272 15.10 20.51 -7.81
CA HIS A 272 15.35 21.80 -7.17
C HIS A 272 14.20 22.81 -7.39
N LEU A 273 12.96 22.34 -7.28
CA LEU A 273 11.75 23.15 -7.51
C LEU A 273 11.17 23.68 -6.21
N SER A 274 10.66 24.91 -6.23
CA SER A 274 9.86 25.46 -5.14
C SER A 274 8.43 24.89 -5.17
N PHE A 275 7.71 24.96 -4.05
CA PHE A 275 6.34 24.42 -3.96
C PHE A 275 5.39 25.07 -4.97
N SER A 276 5.52 26.38 -5.24
CA SER A 276 4.70 27.10 -6.21
C SER A 276 4.89 26.61 -7.65
N GLN A 277 6.08 26.06 -7.96
CA GLN A 277 6.40 25.48 -9.26
C GLN A 277 5.93 24.02 -9.41
N VAL A 278 5.49 23.37 -8.32
CA VAL A 278 4.85 22.05 -8.39
C VAL A 278 3.40 22.23 -8.82
N LEU A 279 3.21 22.27 -10.14
CA LEU A 279 1.91 22.47 -10.76
C LEU A 279 1.07 21.18 -10.84
N ASP A 280 1.71 20.02 -10.75
CA ASP A 280 1.11 18.69 -10.93
C ASP A 280 0.67 18.01 -9.63
N ILE A 281 0.15 18.79 -8.67
CA ILE A 281 -0.37 18.25 -7.40
C ILE A 281 -1.58 17.34 -7.65
N TYR A 282 -2.40 17.72 -8.63
CA TYR A 282 -3.60 17.02 -9.03
C TYR A 282 -3.34 16.26 -10.34
N GLY A 283 -3.70 14.99 -10.33
CA GLY A 283 -3.86 14.19 -11.52
C GLY A 283 -5.29 13.69 -11.62
N PHE A 284 -5.61 13.10 -12.76
CA PHE A 284 -6.89 12.46 -13.02
C PHE A 284 -6.67 11.02 -13.41
N ARG A 285 -7.62 10.17 -13.06
CA ARG A 285 -7.63 8.76 -13.42
C ARG A 285 -8.90 8.48 -14.18
N VAL A 286 -8.76 7.96 -15.38
CA VAL A 286 -9.85 7.54 -16.25
C VAL A 286 -9.83 6.02 -16.30
N ILE A 287 -10.91 5.40 -15.84
CA ILE A 287 -11.06 3.94 -15.81
C ILE A 287 -12.05 3.55 -16.89
N VAL A 288 -11.61 2.72 -17.82
CA VAL A 288 -12.40 2.23 -18.95
C VAL A 288 -12.62 0.72 -18.85
N HIS A 289 -13.43 0.18 -19.76
CA HIS A 289 -13.76 -1.25 -19.77
C HIS A 289 -12.66 -2.10 -20.40
N ASP A 290 -12.08 -1.68 -21.52
CA ASP A 290 -11.12 -2.46 -22.30
C ASP A 290 -9.90 -1.64 -22.78
N VAL A 291 -8.91 -2.34 -23.34
CA VAL A 291 -7.66 -1.77 -23.83
C VAL A 291 -7.88 -0.83 -25.02
N PRO A 292 -8.65 -1.18 -26.07
CA PRO A 292 -9.02 -0.24 -27.13
C PRO A 292 -9.60 1.08 -26.60
N SER A 293 -10.51 1.05 -25.62
CA SER A 293 -11.06 2.26 -25.02
C SER A 293 -10.01 3.12 -24.31
N CYS A 294 -8.89 2.55 -23.86
CA CYS A 294 -7.80 3.35 -23.28
C CYS A 294 -7.20 4.30 -24.33
N TYR A 295 -6.99 3.80 -25.54
CA TYR A 295 -6.45 4.59 -26.66
C TYR A 295 -7.49 5.56 -27.23
N LEU A 296 -8.77 5.17 -27.30
CA LEU A 296 -9.86 6.08 -27.68
C LEU A 296 -9.98 7.24 -26.67
N ALA A 297 -9.93 6.94 -25.37
CA ALA A 297 -9.96 7.96 -24.32
C ALA A 297 -8.75 8.89 -24.39
N LEU A 298 -7.57 8.36 -24.73
CA LEU A 298 -6.38 9.18 -24.97
C LEU A 298 -6.60 10.18 -26.12
N GLY A 299 -7.15 9.71 -27.24
CA GLY A 299 -7.47 10.56 -28.39
C GLY A 299 -8.50 11.63 -28.04
N ALA A 300 -9.58 11.25 -27.34
CA ALA A 300 -10.58 12.20 -26.85
C ALA A 300 -9.95 13.27 -25.95
N LEU A 301 -9.08 12.88 -25.00
CA LEU A 301 -8.37 13.81 -24.12
C LEU A 301 -7.44 14.77 -24.89
N HIS A 302 -6.72 14.28 -25.90
CA HIS A 302 -5.83 15.10 -26.74
C HIS A 302 -6.58 16.06 -27.66
N SER A 303 -7.83 15.73 -28.03
CA SER A 303 -8.71 16.64 -28.76
C SER A 303 -9.18 17.81 -27.90
N MET A 304 -9.35 17.60 -26.59
CA MET A 304 -9.81 18.62 -25.63
C MET A 304 -8.69 19.51 -25.12
N TYR A 305 -7.55 18.91 -24.78
CA TYR A 305 -6.41 19.59 -24.18
C TYR A 305 -5.13 19.26 -24.92
N LYS A 306 -4.31 20.29 -25.16
CA LYS A 306 -3.03 20.12 -25.87
C LYS A 306 -2.08 19.25 -25.05
N PRO A 307 -1.55 18.14 -25.58
CA PRO A 307 -0.57 17.32 -24.88
C PRO A 307 0.78 18.02 -24.80
N VAL A 308 1.49 17.82 -23.68
CA VAL A 308 2.84 18.33 -23.49
C VAL A 308 3.85 17.38 -24.17
N PRO A 309 4.67 17.85 -25.12
CA PRO A 309 5.65 17.01 -25.81
C PRO A 309 6.59 16.27 -24.85
N GLY A 310 6.85 14.98 -25.14
CA GLY A 310 7.74 14.14 -24.33
C GLY A 310 7.19 13.76 -22.95
N LYS A 311 5.92 14.04 -22.64
CA LYS A 311 5.25 13.66 -21.38
C LYS A 311 4.18 12.58 -21.55
N PHE A 312 4.11 11.95 -22.71
CA PHE A 312 3.31 10.75 -22.92
C PHE A 312 4.14 9.50 -22.60
N LYS A 313 3.54 8.53 -21.90
CA LYS A 313 4.14 7.22 -21.62
C LYS A 313 3.10 6.13 -21.78
N ASP A 314 3.40 5.16 -22.61
CA ASP A 314 2.57 3.99 -22.83
C ASP A 314 3.06 2.81 -21.98
N TYR A 315 2.49 2.63 -20.79
CA TYR A 315 2.76 1.45 -19.96
C TYR A 315 1.82 0.27 -20.26
N LEU A 316 0.93 0.37 -21.25
CA LEU A 316 0.17 -0.77 -21.75
C LEU A 316 1.07 -1.62 -22.64
N ALA A 317 1.76 -0.98 -23.60
CA ALA A 317 2.69 -1.63 -24.51
C ALA A 317 4.00 -2.04 -23.82
N ILE A 318 4.48 -1.23 -22.87
CA ILE A 318 5.71 -1.50 -22.12
C ILE A 318 5.41 -1.48 -20.61
N PRO A 319 4.86 -2.57 -20.06
CA PRO A 319 4.58 -2.66 -18.63
C PRO A 319 5.82 -2.46 -17.78
N ARG A 320 5.66 -1.92 -16.57
CA ARG A 320 6.77 -1.84 -15.61
C ARG A 320 7.09 -3.23 -15.05
N ALA A 321 8.29 -3.38 -14.50
CA ALA A 321 8.75 -4.62 -13.87
C ALA A 321 7.83 -5.16 -12.75
N ASN A 322 7.01 -4.31 -12.14
CA ASN A 322 6.05 -4.68 -11.10
C ASN A 322 4.63 -4.98 -11.64
N GLY A 323 4.47 -5.18 -12.96
CA GLY A 323 3.18 -5.44 -13.60
C GLY A 323 2.30 -4.21 -13.80
N TYR A 324 2.78 -3.01 -13.46
CA TYR A 324 1.99 -1.79 -13.61
C TYR A 324 1.70 -1.45 -15.07
N GLN A 325 0.41 -1.27 -15.39
CA GLN A 325 -0.10 -0.89 -16.70
C GLN A 325 -1.01 0.33 -16.61
N SER A 326 -0.76 1.36 -17.42
CA SER A 326 -1.60 2.55 -17.63
C SER A 326 -1.02 3.44 -18.73
N LEU A 327 -1.86 4.16 -19.48
CA LEU A 327 -1.42 5.26 -20.33
C LEU A 327 -1.27 6.52 -19.49
N HIS A 328 -0.12 7.17 -19.54
CA HIS A 328 0.12 8.44 -18.86
C HIS A 328 0.27 9.54 -19.88
N THR A 329 -0.46 10.63 -19.70
CA THR A 329 -0.30 11.82 -20.52
C THR A 329 -0.36 13.07 -19.64
N THR A 330 0.46 14.07 -19.97
CA THR A 330 0.36 15.39 -19.34
C THR A 330 -0.23 16.34 -20.37
N LEU A 331 -1.33 17.00 -20.01
CA LEU A 331 -2.08 17.91 -20.84
C LEU A 331 -1.99 19.33 -20.28
N ILE A 332 -2.15 20.33 -21.12
CA ILE A 332 -2.28 21.72 -20.69
C ILE A 332 -3.77 21.98 -20.43
N GLY A 333 -4.13 22.02 -19.15
CA GLY A 333 -5.49 22.28 -18.71
C GLY A 333 -5.86 23.77 -18.73
N PRO A 334 -7.05 24.11 -18.21
CA PRO A 334 -7.50 25.49 -18.09
C PRO A 334 -6.48 26.35 -17.33
N PHE A 335 -6.32 27.61 -17.76
CA PHE A 335 -5.37 28.56 -17.17
C PHE A 335 -3.88 28.16 -17.27
N GLY A 336 -3.53 27.29 -18.23
CA GLY A 336 -2.15 26.87 -18.48
C GLY A 336 -1.59 25.91 -17.44
N THR A 337 -2.44 25.33 -16.58
CA THR A 337 -2.00 24.41 -15.53
C THR A 337 -1.77 23.02 -16.14
N PRO A 338 -0.59 22.40 -15.97
CA PRO A 338 -0.35 21.04 -16.41
C PRO A 338 -1.21 20.05 -15.60
N VAL A 339 -1.92 19.20 -16.31
CA VAL A 339 -2.82 18.17 -15.78
C VAL A 339 -2.28 16.81 -16.18
N GLU A 340 -1.94 15.97 -15.21
CA GLU A 340 -1.53 14.59 -15.47
C GLU A 340 -2.77 13.69 -15.49
N VAL A 341 -2.98 12.95 -16.57
CA VAL A 341 -4.09 11.99 -16.71
C VAL A 341 -3.52 10.58 -16.87
N GLN A 342 -4.11 9.64 -16.13
CA GLN A 342 -3.81 8.21 -16.16
C GLN A 342 -5.02 7.46 -16.67
N ILE A 343 -4.86 6.68 -17.74
CA ILE A 343 -5.94 5.92 -18.36
C ILE A 343 -5.62 4.43 -18.21
N ARG A 344 -6.58 3.62 -17.76
CA ARG A 344 -6.40 2.18 -17.60
C ARG A 344 -7.74 1.45 -17.50
N THR A 345 -7.73 0.13 -17.63
CA THR A 345 -8.94 -0.68 -17.41
C THR A 345 -9.23 -0.88 -15.92
N ARG A 346 -10.42 -1.39 -15.58
CA ARG A 346 -10.77 -1.80 -14.20
C ARG A 346 -9.82 -2.86 -13.64
N GLU A 347 -9.47 -3.85 -14.45
CA GLU A 347 -8.51 -4.90 -14.07
C GLU A 347 -7.11 -4.33 -13.81
N MET A 348 -6.60 -3.50 -14.73
CA MET A 348 -5.33 -2.79 -14.56
C MET A 348 -5.36 -1.86 -13.34
N HIS A 349 -6.51 -1.27 -13.03
CA HIS A 349 -6.68 -0.50 -11.80
C HIS A 349 -6.52 -1.37 -10.56
N HIS A 350 -7.17 -2.54 -10.53
CA HIS A 350 -7.09 -3.48 -9.42
C HIS A 350 -5.64 -3.97 -9.21
N ILE A 351 -4.98 -4.44 -10.28
CA ILE A 351 -3.56 -4.85 -10.24
C ILE A 351 -2.67 -3.70 -9.76
N ALA A 352 -2.93 -2.47 -10.20
CA ALA A 352 -2.13 -1.32 -9.80
C ALA A 352 -2.37 -0.83 -8.37
N GLU A 353 -3.44 -1.22 -7.68
CA GLU A 353 -3.62 -0.89 -6.25
C GLU A 353 -3.22 -2.07 -5.35
N SER A 354 -3.56 -3.29 -5.75
CA SER A 354 -3.39 -4.52 -4.96
C SER A 354 -2.12 -5.32 -5.28
N GLY A 355 -1.49 -5.11 -6.43
CA GLY A 355 -0.20 -5.75 -6.78
C GLY A 355 -0.26 -7.27 -6.92
N VAL A 356 0.84 -7.95 -6.59
CA VAL A 356 0.94 -9.43 -6.64
C VAL A 356 -0.11 -10.12 -5.76
N ALA A 357 -0.66 -9.45 -4.74
CA ALA A 357 -1.75 -10.00 -3.92
C ALA A 357 -2.98 -10.35 -4.78
N SER A 358 -3.29 -9.57 -5.82
CA SER A 358 -4.41 -9.90 -6.71
C SER A 358 -4.15 -11.14 -7.57
N HIS A 359 -2.89 -11.50 -7.86
CA HIS A 359 -2.58 -12.74 -8.58
C HIS A 359 -2.77 -14.01 -7.72
N TRP A 360 -2.70 -13.90 -6.39
CA TRP A 360 -3.02 -15.02 -5.49
C TRP A 360 -4.51 -15.31 -5.44
N LEU A 361 -5.36 -14.27 -5.48
CA LEU A 361 -6.80 -14.40 -5.64
C LEU A 361 -7.19 -15.24 -6.87
N TYR A 362 -6.42 -15.18 -7.98
CA TYR A 362 -6.75 -15.90 -9.22
C TYR A 362 -6.13 -17.29 -9.36
N LYS A 363 -5.08 -17.63 -8.61
CA LYS A 363 -4.41 -18.95 -8.75
C LYS A 363 -5.20 -20.11 -8.13
N GLU A 364 -6.14 -19.86 -7.24
CA GLU A 364 -7.03 -20.92 -6.73
C GLU A 364 -8.15 -21.28 -7.71
N ASP A 365 -8.62 -20.33 -8.53
CA ASP A 365 -9.63 -20.61 -9.55
C ASP A 365 -9.10 -21.54 -10.66
N GLU A 366 -7.83 -21.37 -11.10
CA GLU A 366 -7.23 -22.25 -12.10
C GLU A 366 -6.98 -23.69 -11.60
N LYS A 367 -6.74 -23.87 -10.29
CA LYS A 367 -6.56 -25.22 -9.72
C LYS A 367 -7.86 -25.97 -9.46
N THR A 368 -9.00 -25.29 -9.52
CA THR A 368 -10.32 -25.91 -9.30
C THR A 368 -10.97 -26.33 -10.63
N LEU A 369 -10.37 -25.96 -11.77
CA LEU A 369 -10.84 -26.25 -13.14
C LEU A 369 -10.01 -27.32 -13.89
N THR A 370 -9.13 -28.04 -13.19
CA THR A 370 -8.43 -29.25 -13.67
C THR A 370 -8.50 -30.33 -12.61
#